data_AF-C6TDJ5-F1
#
_entry.id   AF-C6TDJ5-F1
#
_cell.length_a   1.000
_cell.length_b   1.000
_cell.length_c   1.000
_cell.angle_alpha   90.00
_cell.angle_beta   90.00
_cell.angle_gamma   90.00
#
_symmetry.space_group_name_H-M   'P 1'
#
loop_
_entity.id
_entity.type
_entity.pdbx_description
1 polymer ?
#
loop_
_entity_poly.entity_id
_entity_poly.type
_entity_poly.pdbx_seq_one_letter_code
_entity_poly.pdbx_strand_id
1 'polypeptide(L)'
;MIMGYLSGSSPHIKSGAVSALSVLLYKDTNLPISVSDLVPSLLSLLQTKDVEIIKAVLGFVKVMVSSLEARELQNILSEVITEILPWSSVSRNHFKSKVTVIFEILLRKCGSAAVKLVTPEKYKVFLKTVLENRHGKSSEAVTNDTKNMPEDSSAKRPERRSLKIQIT
;
A
#
# COMPACT_ATOMS: atom_id res chain seq x y z
N MET A 1 12.12 -9.92 -17.32
CA MET A 1 11.14 -9.31 -18.25
C MET A 1 9.80 -9.04 -17.55
N ILE A 2 9.70 -8.04 -16.67
CA ILE A 2 8.40 -7.51 -16.16
C ILE A 2 8.23 -6.05 -16.55
N MET A 3 9.33 -5.28 -16.51
CA MET A 3 9.34 -3.85 -16.87
C MET A 3 8.82 -3.56 -18.29
N GLY A 4 9.06 -4.44 -19.25
CA GLY A 4 8.58 -4.28 -20.62
C GLY A 4 7.04 -4.23 -20.75
N TYR A 5 6.31 -4.81 -19.80
CA TYR A 5 4.84 -4.77 -19.78
C TYR A 5 4.29 -3.40 -19.35
N LEU A 6 5.11 -2.53 -18.76
CA LEU A 6 4.71 -1.16 -18.41
C LEU A 6 4.52 -0.27 -19.64
N SER A 7 5.17 -0.60 -20.76
CA SER A 7 5.07 0.10 -22.04
C SER A 7 3.91 -0.38 -22.92
N GLY A 8 3.19 -1.43 -22.52
CA GLY A 8 2.05 -1.96 -23.28
C GLY A 8 0.89 -0.96 -23.42
N SER A 9 -0.09 -1.22 -24.28
CA SER A 9 -1.26 -0.34 -24.44
C SER A 9 -2.40 -0.66 -23.46
N SER A 10 -2.49 -1.90 -22.97
CA SER A 10 -3.58 -2.35 -22.10
C SER A 10 -3.39 -1.93 -20.64
N PRO A 11 -4.34 -1.19 -20.04
CA PRO A 11 -4.29 -0.84 -18.62
C PRO A 11 -4.23 -2.06 -17.69
N HIS A 12 -4.86 -3.16 -18.10
CA HIS A 12 -4.89 -4.41 -17.34
C HIS A 12 -3.53 -5.11 -17.27
N ILE A 13 -2.78 -5.06 -18.37
CA ILE A 13 -1.44 -5.63 -18.41
C ILE A 13 -0.49 -4.78 -17.55
N LYS A 14 -0.60 -3.45 -17.61
CA LYS A 14 0.21 -2.55 -16.78
C LYS A 14 -0.09 -2.73 -15.29
N SER A 15 -1.36 -2.70 -14.89
CA SER A 15 -1.77 -2.86 -13.50
C SER A 15 -1.31 -4.22 -12.92
N GLY A 16 -1.41 -5.29 -13.72
CA GLY A 16 -0.91 -6.61 -13.39
C GLY A 16 0.61 -6.64 -13.21
N ALA A 17 1.36 -6.00 -14.10
CA ALA A 17 2.81 -5.87 -14.00
C ALA A 17 3.24 -5.09 -12.74
N VAL A 18 2.58 -3.97 -12.43
CA VAL A 18 2.84 -3.18 -11.20
C VAL A 18 2.54 -4.01 -9.95
N SER A 19 1.45 -4.79 -9.97
CA SER A 19 1.09 -5.66 -8.85
C SER A 19 2.13 -6.79 -8.66
N ALA A 20 2.61 -7.38 -9.75
CA ALA A 20 3.68 -8.38 -9.70
C ALA A 20 4.99 -7.80 -9.14
N LEU A 21 5.36 -6.57 -9.54
CA LEU A 21 6.50 -5.85 -8.98
C LEU A 21 6.35 -5.59 -7.48
N SER A 22 5.12 -5.33 -7.01
CA SER A 22 4.83 -5.16 -5.58
C SER A 22 5.13 -6.44 -4.80
N VAL A 23 4.69 -7.60 -5.32
CA VAL A 23 4.96 -8.91 -4.71
C VAL A 23 6.46 -9.22 -4.71
N LEU A 24 7.15 -8.92 -5.81
CA LEU A 24 8.59 -9.14 -5.92
C LEU A 24 9.36 -8.30 -4.90
N LEU A 25 9.08 -7.00 -4.82
CA LEU A 25 9.69 -6.09 -3.83
C LEU A 25 9.40 -6.49 -2.38
N TYR A 26 8.22 -7.06 -2.12
CA TYR A 26 7.88 -7.57 -0.78
C TYR A 26 8.70 -8.81 -0.41
N LYS A 27 8.96 -9.70 -1.38
CA LYS A 27 9.71 -10.94 -1.17
C LYS A 27 11.22 -10.71 -1.05
N ASP A 28 11.74 -9.79 -1.85
CA ASP A 28 13.15 -9.46 -1.88
C ASP A 28 13.32 -7.96 -2.11
N THR A 29 13.90 -7.28 -1.11
CA THR A 29 14.20 -5.85 -1.21
C THR A 29 15.51 -5.59 -1.97
N ASN A 30 16.37 -6.61 -2.12
CA ASN A 30 17.63 -6.54 -2.85
C ASN A 30 17.42 -6.94 -4.31
N LEU A 31 16.49 -6.27 -4.98
CA LEU A 31 16.26 -6.54 -6.39
C LEU A 31 17.53 -6.28 -7.20
N PRO A 32 17.80 -7.07 -8.26
CA PRO A 32 18.93 -6.83 -9.16
C PRO A 32 18.91 -5.44 -9.81
N ILE A 33 17.75 -4.78 -9.77
CA ILE A 33 17.52 -3.42 -10.24
C ILE A 33 17.29 -2.56 -8.99
N SER A 34 18.03 -1.47 -8.85
CA SER A 34 17.85 -0.53 -7.74
C SER A 34 16.41 -0.04 -7.73
N VAL A 35 15.76 -0.11 -6.56
CA VAL A 35 14.38 0.37 -6.40
C VAL A 35 14.27 1.85 -6.81
N SER A 36 15.34 2.63 -6.60
CA SER A 36 15.45 4.02 -7.04
C SER A 36 15.32 4.22 -8.55
N ASP A 37 15.72 3.24 -9.37
CA ASP A 37 15.59 3.33 -10.83
C ASP A 37 14.17 2.98 -11.32
N LEU A 38 13.45 2.17 -10.53
CA LEU A 38 12.10 1.72 -10.83
C LEU A 38 11.04 2.76 -10.45
N VAL A 39 11.27 3.47 -9.34
CA VAL A 39 10.32 4.41 -8.73
C VAL A 39 9.83 5.46 -9.71
N PRO A 40 10.68 6.20 -10.45
CA PRO A 40 10.21 7.27 -11.33
C PRO A 40 9.28 6.76 -12.43
N SER A 41 9.64 5.63 -13.03
CA SER A 41 8.85 4.99 -14.08
C SER A 41 7.47 4.59 -13.57
N LEU A 42 7.40 3.98 -12.39
CA LEU A 42 6.13 3.53 -11.79
C LEU A 42 5.28 4.70 -11.29
N LEU A 43 5.88 5.72 -10.69
CA LEU A 43 5.15 6.90 -10.24
C LEU A 43 4.58 7.70 -11.41
N SER A 44 5.28 7.78 -12.55
CA SER A 44 4.78 8.44 -13.76
C SER A 44 3.44 7.85 -14.26
N LEU A 45 3.18 6.58 -13.97
CA LEU A 45 1.91 5.92 -14.31
C LEU A 45 0.72 6.48 -13.52
N LEU A 46 0.94 7.20 -12.41
CA LEU A 46 -0.12 7.94 -11.73
C LEU A 46 -0.71 9.04 -12.62
N GLN A 47 0.05 9.59 -13.57
CA GLN A 47 -0.44 10.62 -14.48
C GLN A 47 -1.41 10.07 -15.55
N THR A 48 -1.56 8.75 -15.63
CA THR A 48 -2.58 8.11 -16.48
C THR A 48 -3.99 8.35 -15.92
N LYS A 49 -5.01 8.33 -16.79
CA LYS A 49 -6.42 8.46 -16.35
C LYS A 49 -7.05 7.12 -15.96
N ASP A 50 -6.27 6.05 -15.97
CA ASP A 50 -6.73 4.68 -15.75
C ASP A 50 -6.74 4.32 -14.26
N VAL A 51 -7.95 4.22 -13.71
CA VAL A 51 -8.19 3.92 -12.29
C VAL A 51 -7.52 2.62 -11.85
N GLU A 52 -7.46 1.62 -12.73
CA GLU A 52 -6.83 0.33 -12.43
C GLU A 52 -5.31 0.46 -12.24
N ILE A 53 -4.66 1.23 -13.12
CA ILE A 53 -3.22 1.52 -13.02
C ILE A 53 -2.95 2.32 -11.75
N ILE A 54 -3.71 3.39 -11.50
CA ILE A 54 -3.51 4.24 -10.32
C ILE A 54 -3.65 3.43 -9.02
N LYS A 55 -4.65 2.54 -8.93
CA LYS A 55 -4.83 1.64 -7.78
C LYS A 55 -3.62 0.72 -7.58
N ALA A 56 -3.11 0.14 -8.67
CA ALA A 56 -1.94 -0.74 -8.62
C ALA A 56 -0.69 0.02 -8.16
N VAL A 57 -0.45 1.23 -8.69
CA VAL A 57 0.71 2.06 -8.31
C VAL A 57 0.65 2.51 -6.86
N LEU A 58 -0.50 3.00 -6.37
CA LEU A 58 -0.63 3.33 -4.94
C LEU A 58 -0.45 2.10 -4.04
N GLY A 59 -0.88 0.92 -4.50
CA GLY A 59 -0.60 -0.36 -3.84
C GLY A 59 0.90 -0.68 -3.79
N PHE A 60 1.60 -0.53 -4.90
CA PHE A 60 3.04 -0.69 -5.00
C PHE A 60 3.78 0.26 -4.05
N VAL A 61 3.45 1.56 -4.09
CA VAL A 61 4.05 2.56 -3.20
C VAL A 61 3.85 2.19 -1.74
N LYS A 62 2.64 1.74 -1.35
CA LYS A 62 2.39 1.25 0.02
C LYS A 62 3.34 0.11 0.40
N VAL A 63 3.52 -0.88 -0.48
CA VAL A 63 4.43 -2.00 -0.22
C VAL A 63 5.86 -1.50 -0.09
N MET A 64 6.31 -0.68 -1.04
CA MET A 64 7.65 -0.10 -1.06
C MET A 64 7.98 0.66 0.23
N VAL A 65 7.13 1.60 0.66
CA VAL A 65 7.39 2.35 1.90
C VAL A 65 7.31 1.45 3.14
N SER A 66 6.57 0.34 3.08
CA SER A 66 6.53 -0.66 4.16
C SER A 66 7.82 -1.48 4.22
N SER A 67 8.37 -1.86 3.06
CA SER A 67 9.52 -2.77 2.95
C SER A 67 10.88 -2.08 3.11
N LEU A 68 11.10 -0.92 2.48
CA LEU A 68 12.42 -0.26 2.44
C LEU A 68 12.86 0.31 3.78
N GLU A 69 14.16 0.36 4.06
CA GLU A 69 14.65 1.01 5.28
C GLU A 69 14.47 2.54 5.24
N ALA A 70 14.50 3.18 6.42
CA ALA A 70 14.31 4.62 6.51
C ALA A 70 15.35 5.42 5.70
N ARG A 71 16.60 4.92 5.61
CA ARG A 71 17.68 5.56 4.85
C ARG A 71 17.40 5.58 3.35
N GLU A 72 17.02 4.43 2.79
CA GLU A 72 16.67 4.30 1.37
C GLU A 72 15.45 5.16 1.04
N LEU A 73 14.44 5.11 1.91
CA LEU A 73 13.21 5.86 1.74
C LEU A 73 13.44 7.38 1.76
N GLN A 74 14.39 7.88 2.56
CA GLN A 74 14.74 9.30 2.58
C GLN A 74 15.27 9.79 1.22
N ASN A 75 16.02 8.95 0.49
CA ASN A 75 16.59 9.30 -0.82
C ASN A 75 15.50 9.54 -1.88
N ILE A 76 14.39 8.82 -1.80
CA ILE A 76 13.27 8.90 -2.75
C ILE A 76 12.03 9.63 -2.19
N LEU A 77 12.12 10.12 -0.94
CA LEU A 77 10.96 10.64 -0.21
C LEU A 77 10.28 11.80 -0.95
N SER A 78 11.10 12.69 -1.52
CA SER A 78 10.59 13.88 -2.20
C SER A 78 9.77 13.54 -3.43
N GLU A 79 10.28 12.60 -4.23
CA GLU A 79 9.62 12.16 -5.45
C GLU A 79 8.30 11.45 -5.12
N VAL A 80 8.35 10.50 -4.17
CA VAL A 80 7.16 9.75 -3.74
C VAL A 80 6.08 10.68 -3.22
N ILE A 81 6.42 11.62 -2.33
CA ILE A 81 5.45 12.59 -1.78
C ILE A 81 4.86 13.43 -2.91
N THR A 82 5.68 13.97 -3.81
CA THR A 82 5.22 14.86 -4.87
C THR A 82 4.20 14.18 -5.78
N GLU A 83 4.43 12.92 -6.15
CA GLU A 83 3.58 12.20 -7.10
C GLU A 83 2.29 11.66 -6.47
N ILE A 84 2.30 11.20 -5.22
CA ILE A 84 1.10 10.61 -4.60
C ILE A 84 0.18 11.65 -3.96
N LEU A 85 0.71 12.80 -3.56
CA LEU A 85 -0.02 13.78 -2.75
C LEU A 85 -1.23 14.40 -3.46
N PRO A 86 -1.24 14.62 -4.80
CA PRO A 86 -2.46 15.03 -5.51
C PRO A 86 -3.65 14.08 -5.29
N TRP A 87 -3.39 12.79 -5.09
CA TRP A 87 -4.41 11.77 -4.85
C TRP A 87 -5.04 11.86 -3.46
N SER A 88 -4.44 12.62 -2.53
CA SER A 88 -5.03 12.90 -1.21
C SER A 88 -6.31 13.74 -1.29
N SER A 89 -6.50 14.48 -2.38
CA SER A 89 -7.71 15.29 -2.63
C SER A 89 -8.80 14.55 -3.41
N VAL A 90 -8.53 13.34 -3.91
CA VAL A 90 -9.48 12.57 -4.72
C VAL A 90 -10.27 11.60 -3.82
N SER A 91 -11.56 11.87 -3.64
CA SER A 91 -12.45 11.05 -2.79
C SER A 91 -12.91 9.76 -3.46
N ARG A 92 -13.09 9.78 -4.78
CA ARG A 92 -13.48 8.60 -5.57
C ARG A 92 -12.42 7.50 -5.46
N ASN A 93 -12.85 6.25 -5.58
CA ASN A 93 -12.00 5.06 -5.54
C ASN A 93 -11.20 4.88 -4.23
N HIS A 94 -11.54 5.64 -3.18
CA HIS A 94 -10.84 5.67 -1.89
C HIS A 94 -9.35 6.02 -2.01
N PHE A 95 -8.97 6.85 -3.00
CA PHE A 95 -7.57 7.25 -3.18
C PHE A 95 -7.03 8.03 -1.99
N LYS A 96 -7.81 8.98 -1.45
CA LYS A 96 -7.46 9.68 -0.21
C LYS A 96 -7.06 8.71 0.91
N SER A 97 -7.85 7.68 1.16
CA SER A 97 -7.57 6.69 2.21
C SER A 97 -6.28 5.91 1.94
N LYS A 98 -6.01 5.54 0.68
CA LYS A 98 -4.75 4.87 0.29
C LYS A 98 -3.54 5.77 0.53
N VAL A 99 -3.63 7.04 0.16
CA VAL A 99 -2.57 8.03 0.41
C VAL A 99 -2.38 8.27 1.89
N THR A 100 -3.45 8.36 2.69
CA THR A 100 -3.37 8.46 4.15
C THR A 100 -2.53 7.33 4.74
N VAL A 101 -2.81 6.07 4.37
CA VAL A 101 -2.04 4.91 4.86
C VAL A 101 -0.57 5.00 4.49
N ILE A 102 -0.24 5.43 3.26
CA ILE A 102 1.14 5.64 2.84
C ILE A 102 1.81 6.71 3.72
N PHE A 103 1.15 7.84 3.93
CA PHE A 103 1.68 8.93 4.78
C PHE A 103 1.85 8.53 6.23
N GLU A 104 0.96 7.71 6.80
CA GLU A 104 1.13 7.16 8.15
C GLU A 104 2.41 6.35 8.28
N ILE A 105 2.77 5.57 7.25
CA ILE A 105 4.01 4.80 7.20
C ILE A 105 5.22 5.72 7.05
N LEU A 106 5.18 6.69 6.11
CA LEU A 106 6.25 7.67 5.92
C LEU A 106 6.56 8.46 7.20
N LEU A 107 5.52 8.92 7.90
CA LEU A 107 5.64 9.64 9.16
C LEU A 107 6.23 8.79 10.29
N ARG A 108 6.02 7.47 10.25
CA ARG A 108 6.58 6.53 11.21
C ARG A 108 8.05 6.25 10.93
N LYS A 109 8.44 6.08 9.66
CA LYS A 109 9.79 5.65 9.25
C LYS A 109 10.76 6.82 9.05
N CYS A 110 10.34 7.90 8.41
CA CYS A 110 11.18 9.06 8.11
C CYS A 110 11.04 10.18 9.14
N GLY A 111 10.04 10.11 10.02
CA GLY A 111 9.75 11.15 11.00
C GLY A 111 8.95 12.32 10.43
N SER A 112 8.32 13.07 11.33
CA SER A 112 7.41 14.17 10.95
C SER A 112 8.13 15.37 10.36
N ALA A 113 9.35 15.67 10.81
CA ALA A 113 10.14 16.81 10.31
C ALA A 113 10.49 16.65 8.82
N ALA A 114 11.02 15.48 8.43
CA ALA A 114 11.39 15.21 7.05
C ALA A 114 10.17 15.24 6.11
N VAL A 115 9.06 14.61 6.51
CA VAL A 115 7.83 14.61 5.71
C VAL A 115 7.25 16.02 5.56
N LYS A 116 7.24 16.82 6.64
CA LYS A 116 6.77 18.22 6.59
C LYS A 116 7.62 19.10 5.68
N LEU A 117 8.94 18.92 5.71
CA LEU A 117 9.88 19.71 4.91
C LEU A 117 9.59 19.59 3.41
N VAL A 118 9.20 18.39 2.96
CA VAL A 118 8.97 18.11 1.54
C VAL A 118 7.50 18.24 1.12
N THR A 119 6.59 18.34 2.08
CA THR A 119 5.15 18.49 1.79
C THR A 119 4.84 19.95 1.39
N PRO A 120 4.31 20.21 0.18
CA PRO A 120 3.90 21.55 -0.24
C PRO A 120 2.81 22.14 0.66
N GLU A 121 2.83 23.47 0.82
CA GLU A 121 1.91 24.24 1.67
C GLU A 121 0.43 23.88 1.48
N LYS A 122 0.02 23.73 0.21
CA LYS A 122 -1.36 23.41 -0.19
C LYS A 122 -1.92 22.13 0.44
N TYR A 123 -1.08 21.22 0.91
CA TYR A 123 -1.51 19.94 1.52
C TYR A 123 -1.29 19.88 3.04
N LYS A 124 -0.95 21.01 3.69
CA LYS A 124 -0.77 21.03 5.16
C LYS A 124 -2.00 20.57 5.94
N VAL A 125 -3.20 20.89 5.46
CA VAL A 125 -4.46 20.46 6.09
C VAL A 125 -4.56 18.93 6.09
N PHE A 126 -4.29 18.29 4.95
CA PHE A 126 -4.24 16.84 4.85
C PHE A 126 -3.21 16.25 5.82
N LEU A 127 -1.97 16.77 5.80
CA LEU A 127 -0.90 16.27 6.66
C LEU A 127 -1.23 16.41 8.15
N LYS A 128 -1.86 17.52 8.55
CA LYS A 128 -2.33 17.74 9.92
C LYS A 128 -3.34 16.67 10.33
N THR A 129 -4.33 16.38 9.50
CA THR A 129 -5.30 15.31 9.76
C THR A 129 -4.63 13.93 9.91
N VAL A 130 -3.64 13.60 9.06
CA VAL A 130 -2.91 12.33 9.19
C VAL A 130 -2.12 12.27 10.51
N LEU A 131 -1.49 13.38 10.91
CA LEU A 131 -0.76 13.47 12.18
C LEU A 131 -1.68 13.31 13.38
N GLU A 132 -2.84 13.97 13.40
CA GLU A 132 -3.81 13.87 14.50
C GLU A 132 -4.34 12.43 14.66
N ASN A 133 -4.71 11.79 13.54
CA ASN A 133 -5.18 10.41 13.54
C ASN A 133 -4.14 9.40 14.04
N ARG A 134 -2.84 9.71 13.92
CA ARG A 134 -1.76 8.89 14.47
C ARG A 134 -1.73 8.91 16.00
N HIS A 135 -1.95 10.07 16.63
CA HIS A 135 -1.83 10.20 18.09
C HIS A 135 -2.94 9.45 18.83
N GLY A 136 -4.13 9.34 18.25
CA GLY A 136 -5.24 8.55 18.83
C GLY A 136 -5.00 7.03 18.86
N LYS A 137 -4.12 6.50 18.00
CA LYS A 137 -3.85 5.04 17.89
C LYS A 137 -2.67 4.55 18.72
N SER A 138 -1.93 5.45 19.38
CA SER A 138 -0.77 5.09 20.21
C SER A 138 -1.12 4.75 21.66
N SER A 139 -2.39 4.84 22.07
CA SER A 139 -2.83 4.62 23.46
C SER A 139 -3.57 3.29 23.72
N GLU A 140 -3.74 2.43 22.71
CA GLU A 140 -4.39 1.12 22.87
C GLU A 140 -3.49 0.01 22.29
N ALA A 141 -2.38 -0.26 22.98
CA ALA A 141 -1.57 -1.44 22.71
C ALA A 141 -0.76 -1.88 23.95
N VAL A 142 -1.39 -2.02 25.13
CA VAL A 142 -0.92 -2.92 26.19
C VAL A 142 -2.10 -3.38 27.04
N THR A 143 -2.55 -4.61 26.82
CA THR A 143 -2.88 -5.67 27.80
C THR A 143 -3.90 -6.60 27.14
N ASN A 144 -3.47 -7.79 26.77
CA ASN A 144 -4.31 -8.99 26.76
C ASN A 144 -3.35 -10.18 26.76
N ASP A 145 -2.90 -10.55 27.96
CA ASP A 145 -2.31 -11.85 28.21
C ASP A 145 -3.25 -12.62 29.15
N THR A 146 -3.84 -13.68 28.60
CA THR A 146 -4.21 -14.96 29.22
C THR A 146 -5.04 -14.95 30.53
N LYS A 147 -6.30 -15.41 30.47
CA LYS A 147 -6.74 -16.74 30.97
C LYS A 147 -8.28 -16.90 31.12
N ASN A 148 -8.74 -18.11 30.81
CA ASN A 148 -10.01 -18.79 31.14
C ASN A 148 -11.22 -18.65 30.20
N MET A 149 -11.41 -19.68 29.38
CA MET A 149 -12.74 -20.23 29.05
C MET A 149 -12.80 -21.69 29.56
N PRO A 150 -13.85 -22.10 30.30
CA PRO A 150 -14.11 -23.49 30.58
C PRO A 150 -14.75 -24.18 29.38
N GLU A 151 -14.40 -25.45 29.21
CA GLU A 151 -15.10 -26.43 28.37
C GLU A 151 -16.50 -26.68 28.94
N ASP A 152 -17.55 -26.69 28.09
CA ASP A 152 -18.39 -27.87 27.84
C ASP A 152 -19.53 -27.59 26.82
N SER A 153 -19.75 -28.60 25.98
CA SER A 153 -21.02 -29.04 25.37
C SER A 153 -21.59 -28.42 24.07
N SER A 154 -21.56 -29.28 23.04
CA SER A 154 -22.73 -29.72 22.23
C SER A 154 -23.08 -29.05 20.89
N ALA A 155 -22.79 -29.81 19.82
CA ALA A 155 -23.71 -30.21 18.74
C ALA A 155 -24.12 -29.23 17.59
N LYS A 156 -23.54 -29.43 16.39
CA LYS A 156 -24.11 -30.17 15.23
C LYS A 156 -23.46 -29.73 13.90
N ARG A 157 -22.92 -30.71 13.18
CA ARG A 157 -22.25 -30.60 11.87
C ARG A 157 -23.29 -30.72 10.75
N PRO A 158 -23.28 -29.91 9.66
CA PRO A 158 -24.04 -30.23 8.46
C PRO A 158 -23.20 -31.03 7.47
N GLU A 159 -23.88 -32.01 6.89
CA GLU A 159 -23.41 -33.11 6.05
C GLU A 159 -23.22 -32.68 4.58
N ARG A 160 -22.12 -33.10 3.96
CA ARG A 160 -21.81 -32.85 2.53
C ARG A 160 -22.68 -33.76 1.65
N ARG A 161 -23.53 -33.18 0.80
CA ARG A 161 -24.20 -33.90 -0.29
C ARG A 161 -23.21 -34.26 -1.40
N SER A 162 -23.05 -35.55 -1.65
CA SER A 162 -22.37 -36.10 -2.83
C SER A 162 -23.35 -36.22 -4.00
N LEU A 163 -22.98 -35.67 -5.16
CA LEU A 163 -23.66 -35.88 -6.43
C LEU A 163 -23.19 -37.21 -7.03
N LYS A 164 -24.09 -38.18 -7.18
CA LYS A 164 -23.87 -39.38 -8.00
C LYS A 164 -24.21 -39.06 -9.46
N ILE A 165 -23.23 -39.20 -10.33
CA ILE A 165 -23.38 -39.23 -11.79
C ILE A 165 -23.88 -40.65 -12.14
N GLN A 166 -25.02 -40.74 -12.84
CA GLN A 166 -25.46 -41.97 -13.51
C GLN A 166 -24.80 -42.04 -14.89
N ILE A 167 -24.21 -43.18 -15.24
CA ILE A 167 -23.85 -43.54 -16.61
C ILE A 167 -24.63 -44.82 -16.93
N THR A 168 -25.29 -44.79 -18.09
CA THR A 168 -26.06 -45.84 -18.74
C THR A 168 -25.23 -47.05 -19.09
#